data_AF-A0A7X8K9P5-F1
#
_entry.id   AF-A0A7X8K9P5-F1
#
_cell.length_a   1.000
_cell.length_b   1.000
_cell.length_c   1.000
_cell.angle_alpha   90.00
_cell.angle_beta   90.00
_cell.angle_gamma   90.00
#
_symmetry.space_group_name_H-M   'P 1'
#
loop_
_entity.id
_entity.type
_entity.pdbx_description
1 polymer ?
#
loop_
_entity_poly.entity_id
_entity_poly.type
_entity_poly.pdbx_seq_one_letter_code
_entity_poly.pdbx_strand_id
1 'polypeptide(L)' 'MKKSMYVLLTVLLMATTLFAAGSQEQSSAIKIGVSMPTQSLQRWNQDGANMKSQLEAAGYKVDLQYAGDND' A
#
# COMPACT_ATOMS: atom_id res chain seq x y z
N MET A 1 -15.18 -47.63 -1.03
CA MET A 1 -14.32 -47.27 -2.19
C MET A 1 -14.74 -45.93 -2.82
N LYS A 2 -15.95 -45.80 -3.39
CA LYS A 2 -16.41 -44.57 -4.08
C LYS A 2 -16.40 -43.31 -3.19
N LYS A 3 -16.91 -43.41 -1.96
CA LYS A 3 -16.97 -42.29 -0.98
C LYS A 3 -15.59 -41.84 -0.50
N SER A 4 -14.65 -42.79 -0.34
CA SER A 4 -13.26 -42.49 0.03
C SER A 4 -12.47 -41.87 -1.13
N MET A 5 -12.86 -42.15 -2.38
CA MET A 5 -12.30 -41.52 -3.58
C MET A 5 -12.73 -40.04 -3.69
N TYR A 6 -13.99 -39.72 -3.38
CA TYR A 6 -14.47 -38.33 -3.37
C TYR A 6 -13.81 -37.50 -2.27
N VAL A 7 -13.60 -38.08 -1.07
CA VAL A 7 -12.89 -37.40 0.02
C VAL A 7 -11.43 -37.12 -0.35
N LEU A 8 -10.75 -38.06 -1.01
CA LEU A 8 -9.38 -37.86 -1.48
C LEU A 8 -9.29 -36.77 -2.56
N LEU A 9 -10.27 -36.71 -3.48
CA LEU A 9 -10.35 -35.69 -4.53
C LEU A 9 -10.60 -34.29 -3.95
N THR A 10 -11.46 -34.17 -2.93
CA THR A 10 -11.74 -32.89 -2.27
C THR A 10 -10.57 -32.39 -1.42
N VAL A 11 -9.83 -33.30 -0.77
CA VAL A 11 -8.63 -32.95 0.00
C VAL A 11 -7.49 -32.51 -0.94
N LEU A 12 -7.36 -33.15 -2.10
CA LEU A 12 -6.38 -32.76 -3.12
C LEU A 12 -6.71 -31.39 -3.74
N LEU A 13 -8.00 -31.06 -3.90
CA LEU A 13 -8.45 -29.75 -4.41
C LEU A 13 -8.34 -28.62 -3.36
N MET A 14 -8.39 -28.93 -2.06
CA MET A 14 -8.10 -27.96 -0.99
C MET A 14 -6.59 -27.75 -0.77
N ALA A 15 -5.76 -28.75 -1.06
CA ALA A 15 -4.30 -28.62 -0.93
C ALA A 15 -3.69 -27.68 -1.99
N THR A 16 -4.32 -27.55 -3.16
CA THR A 16 -3.83 -26.68 -4.25
C THR A 16 -4.12 -25.20 -4.01
N THR A 17 -5.18 -24.85 -3.26
CA THR A 17 -5.50 -23.44 -2.94
C THR A 17 -4.62 -22.87 -1.83
N LEU A 18 -4.02 -23.72 -0.99
CA LEU A 18 -3.09 -23.32 0.07
C LEU A 18 -1.66 -23.07 -0.44
N PHE A 19 -1.25 -23.65 -1.57
CA PHE A 19 0.07 -23.42 -2.17
C PHE A 19 0.11 -22.27 -3.20
N ALA A 20 -1.05 -21.80 -3.69
CA ALA A 20 -1.15 -20.67 -4.61
C ALA A 20 -1.14 -19.29 -3.90
N ALA A 21 -1.11 -19.25 -2.57
CA ALA A 21 -1.00 -18.04 -1.76
C ALA A 21 0.46 -17.72 -1.33
N GLY A 22 1.44 -18.41 -1.92
CA GLY A 22 2.86 -18.16 -1.65
C GLY A 22 3.42 -17.09 -2.58
N SER A 23 3.79 -15.94 -1.99
CA SER A 23 4.53 -14.83 -2.62
C SER A 23 3.69 -13.77 -3.32
N GLN A 24 2.71 -13.20 -2.61
CA GLN A 24 2.43 -11.78 -2.84
C GLN A 24 3.62 -11.03 -2.24
N GLU A 25 4.66 -10.76 -3.05
CA GLU A 25 5.64 -9.73 -2.71
C GLU A 25 4.84 -8.46 -2.45
N GLN A 26 4.62 -8.18 -1.17
CA GLN A 26 4.09 -6.91 -0.73
C GLN A 26 5.22 -5.92 -1.00
N SER A 27 5.32 -5.47 -2.25
CA SER A 27 6.17 -4.37 -2.67
C SER A 27 5.84 -3.24 -1.72
N SER A 28 6.66 -3.08 -0.70
CA SER A 28 6.45 -2.11 0.37
C SER A 28 6.42 -0.77 -0.32
N ALA A 29 5.22 -0.22 -0.51
CA ALA A 29 5.03 1.01 -1.26
C ALA A 29 6.02 2.04 -0.71
N ILE A 30 6.96 2.45 -1.55
CA ILE A 30 8.07 3.31 -1.16
C ILE A 30 7.43 4.59 -0.62
N LYS A 31 7.72 4.90 0.65
CA LYS A 31 7.20 6.09 1.32
C LYS A 31 8.14 7.26 1.03
N ILE A 32 7.58 8.37 0.57
CA ILE A 32 8.28 9.62 0.32
C ILE A 32 7.81 10.66 1.34
N GLY A 33 8.75 11.23 2.09
CA GLY A 33 8.51 12.34 3.01
C GLY A 33 8.73 13.68 2.31
N VAL A 34 7.77 14.60 2.43
CA VAL A 34 7.86 15.98 1.94
C VAL A 34 7.77 16.91 3.14
N SER A 35 8.81 17.71 3.37
CA SER A 35 8.84 18.70 4.45
C SER A 35 8.68 20.10 3.88
N MET A 36 7.68 20.83 4.38
CA MET A 36 7.35 22.19 3.96
C MET A 36 7.65 23.20 5.08
N PRO A 37 8.07 24.45 4.77
CA PRO A 37 8.54 25.38 5.79
C PRO A 37 7.46 25.98 6.70
N THR A 38 6.22 26.13 6.24
CA THR A 38 5.12 26.69 7.03
C THR A 38 3.78 26.46 6.34
N GLN A 39 2.70 26.35 7.12
CA GLN A 39 1.33 26.30 6.61
C GLN A 39 0.67 27.70 6.51
N SER A 40 1.33 28.74 7.04
CA SER A 40 0.79 30.10 7.10
C SER A 40 0.71 30.81 5.74
N LEU A 41 1.51 30.36 4.77
CA LEU A 41 1.53 30.92 3.43
C LEU A 41 0.77 29.99 2.48
N GLN A 42 -0.26 30.53 1.83
CA GLN A 42 -1.10 29.81 0.87
C GLN A 42 -0.27 29.12 -0.24
N ARG A 43 0.84 29.75 -0.66
CA ARG A 43 1.74 29.17 -1.67
C ARG A 43 2.33 27.83 -1.23
N TRP A 44 2.78 27.71 0.02
CA TRP A 44 3.34 26.45 0.52
C TRP A 44 2.28 25.36 0.63
N ASN A 45 1.05 25.73 0.97
CA ASN A 45 -0.08 24.80 0.99
C ASN A 45 -0.40 24.27 -0.40
N GLN A 46 -0.40 25.16 -1.40
CA GLN A 46 -0.63 24.80 -2.80
C GLN A 46 0.51 23.92 -3.34
N ASP A 47 1.77 24.30 -3.08
CA ASP A 47 2.94 23.54 -3.49
C ASP A 47 2.94 22.15 -2.84
N GLY A 48 2.62 22.05 -1.55
CA GLY A 48 2.57 20.78 -0.81
C GLY A 48 1.47 19.84 -1.32
N ALA A 49 0.27 20.38 -1.55
CA ALA A 49 -0.84 19.61 -2.12
C ALA A 49 -0.51 19.10 -3.53
N ASN A 50 0.09 19.95 -4.36
CA ASN A 50 0.52 19.59 -5.72
C ASN A 50 1.57 18.48 -5.70
N MET A 51 2.59 18.59 -4.85
CA MET A 51 3.63 17.57 -4.73
C MET A 51 3.07 16.24 -4.23
N LYS A 52 2.20 16.27 -3.21
CA LYS A 52 1.53 15.07 -2.71
C LYS A 52 0.73 14.37 -3.81
N SER A 53 -0.09 15.13 -4.54
CA SER A 53 -0.91 14.58 -5.62
C SER A 53 -0.07 13.94 -6.73
N GLN A 54 1.02 14.57 -7.16
CA GLN A 54 1.89 14.03 -8.21
C GLN A 54 2.61 12.75 -7.77
N LEU A 55 3.09 12.71 -6.54
CA LEU A 55 3.79 11.55 -5.99
C LEU A 55 2.84 10.38 -5.73
N GLU A 56 1.62 10.64 -5.25
CA GLU A 56 0.57 9.62 -5.11
C GLU A 56 0.11 9.09 -6.47
N ALA A 57 -0.05 9.96 -7.47
CA ALA A 57 -0.37 9.56 -8.84
C ALA A 57 0.74 8.69 -9.46
N ALA A 58 1.99 8.89 -9.06
CA ALA A 58 3.12 8.05 -9.44
C ALA A 58 3.22 6.73 -8.65
N GLY A 59 2.29 6.47 -7.72
CA GLY A 59 2.19 5.20 -6.98
C GLY A 59 2.96 5.17 -5.64
N TYR A 60 3.45 6.32 -5.17
CA TYR A 60 4.15 6.41 -3.89
C TYR A 60 3.19 6.70 -2.73
N LYS A 61 3.57 6.26 -1.52
CA LYS A 61 2.93 6.75 -0.29
C LYS A 61 3.61 8.05 0.12
N VAL A 62 2.85 9.11 0.35
CA VAL A 62 3.42 10.42 0.68
C VAL A 62 3.09 10.81 2.12
N ASP A 63 4.10 11.30 2.83
CA ASP A 63 3.99 11.88 4.15
C ASP A 63 4.38 13.37 4.05
N LEU A 64 3.38 14.25 4.02
CA LEU A 64 3.57 15.70 3.85
C LEU A 64 3.45 16.37 5.21
N GLN A 65 4.53 16.99 5.67
CA GLN A 65 4.64 17.62 6.98
C GLN A 65 5.00 19.09 6.82
N TYR A 66 4.42 19.97 7.63
CA TYR A 66 4.78 21.39 7.69
C TYR A 66 5.57 21.69 8.96
N ALA A 67 6.56 22.58 8.88
CA ALA A 67 7.19 23.09 10.10
C ALA A 67 6.18 23.98 10.84
N GLY A 68 6.00 23.72 12.14
CA GLY A 68 4.98 24.35 12.98
C GLY A 68 3.66 23.58 13.10
N ASP A 69 3.50 22.39 12.51
CA ASP A 69 2.31 21.53 12.73
C ASP A 69 2.25 20.88 14.14
N ASN A 70 3.25 21.15 15.00
CA ASN A 70 3.40 20.51 16.33
C ASN A 70 3.34 21.51 17.52
N ASP A 71 2.79 22.71 17.33
CA ASP A 71 2.58 23.70 18.41
C ASP A 71 1.11 23.75 18.87
#